data_AF-A0A6I2ZZX5-F1
#
_entry.id   AF-A0A6I2ZZX5-F1
#
_cell.length_a   1.000
_cell.length_b   1.000
_cell.length_c   1.000
_cell.angle_alpha   90.00
_cell.angle_beta   90.00
_cell.angle_gamma   90.00
#
_symmetry.space_group_name_H-M   'P 1'
#
loop_
_entity.id
_entity.type
_entity.pdbx_description
1 polymer ?
#
loop_
_entity_poly.entity_id
_entity_poly.type
_entity_poly.pdbx_seq_one_letter_code
_entity_poly.pdbx_strand_id
1 'polypeptide(L)'
;MSEIAGSEDCIVYITETREMEPAEFDNFAKNLLKSRDWLKGKGGYYGDGRLCVEVHAPGRPYLFIDPSGSDYGRYVAAIFM
;
A
#
# COMPACT_ATOMS: atom_id res chain seq x y z
N MET A 1 -23.61 -0.61 5.61
CA MET A 1 -22.39 -0.03 6.21
C MET A 1 -21.74 -1.10 7.05
N SER A 2 -20.93 -1.99 6.45
CA SER A 2 -20.19 -3.05 7.17
C SER A 2 -18.71 -3.11 6.77
N GLU A 3 -18.26 -2.21 5.89
CA GLU A 3 -16.93 -2.24 5.28
C GLU A 3 -16.06 -1.09 5.82
N ILE A 4 -16.07 -0.86 7.14
CA ILE A 4 -15.14 0.10 7.81
C ILE A 4 -14.22 -0.63 8.81
N ALA A 5 -14.31 -1.96 8.90
CA ALA A 5 -13.32 -2.76 9.62
C ALA A 5 -12.42 -3.45 8.61
N GLY A 6 -11.09 -3.30 8.79
CA GLY A 6 -10.11 -4.04 8.00
C GLY A 6 -10.45 -5.52 7.95
N SER A 7 -10.29 -6.12 6.78
CA SER A 7 -10.43 -7.57 6.63
C SER A 7 -9.51 -8.28 7.63
N GLU A 8 -9.92 -9.50 7.98
CA GLU A 8 -9.16 -10.52 8.71
C GLU A 8 -7.65 -10.45 8.47
N ASP A 9 -6.86 -10.85 9.49
CA ASP A 9 -5.40 -10.97 9.41
C ASP A 9 -4.99 -11.57 8.07
N CYS A 10 -4.31 -10.78 7.23
CA CYS A 10 -3.89 -11.23 5.91
C CYS A 10 -2.37 -11.34 5.86
N ILE A 11 -1.88 -12.39 5.18
CA ILE A 11 -0.47 -12.53 4.88
C ILE A 11 -0.10 -11.46 3.85
N VAL A 12 0.89 -10.64 4.16
CA VAL A 12 1.42 -9.63 3.24
C VAL A 12 2.80 -10.08 2.76
N TYR A 13 2.95 -10.19 1.45
CA TYR A 13 4.23 -10.41 0.79
C TYR A 13 4.73 -9.08 0.21
N ILE A 14 5.85 -8.59 0.72
CA ILE A 14 6.48 -7.39 0.21
C ILE A 14 7.21 -7.74 -1.09
N THR A 15 6.78 -7.15 -2.20
CA THR A 15 7.43 -7.35 -3.51
C THR A 15 8.55 -6.36 -3.77
N GLU A 16 8.47 -5.18 -3.14
CA GLU A 16 9.50 -4.14 -3.16
C GLU A 16 9.26 -3.16 -2.01
N THR A 17 10.31 -2.43 -1.63
CA THR A 17 10.23 -1.31 -0.69
C THR A 17 10.56 -0.01 -1.43
N ARG A 18 9.75 1.03 -1.18
CA ARG A 18 9.95 2.37 -1.71
C ARG A 18 10.15 3.35 -0.56
N GLU A 19 11.36 3.89 -0.48
CA GLU A 19 11.68 4.98 0.44
C GLU A 19 11.14 6.29 -0.13
N MET A 20 10.62 7.15 0.73
CA MET A 20 10.12 8.48 0.38
C MET A 20 10.60 9.50 1.40
N GLU A 21 10.70 10.75 0.95
CA GLU A 21 10.76 11.89 1.86
C GLU A 21 9.38 12.08 2.55
N PRO A 22 9.32 12.61 3.79
CA PRO A 22 8.06 12.76 4.52
C PRO A 22 6.99 13.55 3.76
N ALA A 23 7.39 14.58 3.00
CA ALA A 23 6.46 15.37 2.19
C ALA A 23 5.91 14.59 0.99
N GLU A 24 6.72 13.72 0.36
CA GLU A 24 6.28 12.84 -0.72
C GLU A 24 5.28 11.81 -0.18
N PHE A 25 5.60 11.21 0.96
CA PHE A 25 4.73 10.28 1.66
C PHE A 25 3.38 10.92 1.99
N ASP A 26 3.38 12.11 2.61
CA ASP A 26 2.16 12.80 3.03
C ASP A 26 1.28 13.13 1.81
N ASN A 27 1.90 13.53 0.70
CA ASN A 27 1.18 13.76 -0.55
C ASN A 27 0.64 12.45 -1.16
N PHE A 28 1.39 11.35 -1.09
CA PHE A 28 0.94 10.04 -1.54
C PHE A 28 -0.28 9.56 -0.72
N ALA A 29 -0.16 9.55 0.61
CA ALA A 29 -1.17 9.08 1.55
C ALA A 29 -2.48 9.86 1.47
N LYS A 30 -2.43 11.17 1.16
CA LYS A 30 -3.62 12.01 0.93
C LYS A 30 -4.31 11.75 -0.41
N ASN A 31 -3.65 11.09 -1.35
CA ASN A 31 -4.11 11.00 -2.74
C ASN A 31 -4.10 9.56 -3.26
N LEU A 32 -4.46 8.55 -2.46
CA LEU A 32 -4.24 7.12 -2.79
C LEU A 32 -4.77 6.67 -4.17
N LEU A 33 -5.81 7.32 -4.72
CA LEU A 33 -6.38 7.00 -6.04
C LEU A 33 -5.72 7.70 -7.24
N LYS A 34 -4.80 8.64 -7.02
CA LYS A 34 -4.03 9.27 -8.11
C LYS A 34 -3.19 8.19 -8.84
N SER A 35 -3.00 8.31 -10.15
CA SER A 35 -2.14 7.37 -10.88
C SER A 35 -0.66 7.53 -10.49
N ARG A 36 0.05 6.41 -10.38
CA ARG A 36 1.50 6.27 -10.18
C ARG A 36 2.02 5.16 -11.08
N ASP A 37 2.91 5.51 -12.00
CA ASP A 37 3.52 4.52 -12.90
C ASP A 37 4.24 3.40 -12.13
N TRP A 38 4.82 3.71 -10.97
CA TRP A 38 5.51 2.72 -10.14
C TRP A 38 4.59 1.72 -9.45
N LEU A 39 3.26 1.93 -9.43
CA LEU A 39 2.29 0.94 -8.95
C LEU A 39 1.72 0.07 -10.08
N LYS A 40 1.87 0.50 -11.33
CA LYS A 40 1.19 -0.11 -12.49
C LYS A 40 1.50 -1.59 -12.62
N GLY A 41 0.46 -2.42 -12.61
CA GLY A 41 0.56 -3.86 -12.81
C GLY A 41 1.06 -4.64 -11.59
N LYS A 42 1.24 -3.99 -10.43
CA LYS A 42 1.68 -4.63 -9.19
C LYS A 42 0.50 -5.10 -8.34
N GLY A 43 0.77 -5.92 -7.34
CA GLY A 43 -0.20 -6.42 -6.39
C GLY A 43 -0.97 -7.65 -6.85
N GLY A 44 -2.12 -7.89 -6.24
CA GLY A 44 -2.91 -9.10 -6.39
C GLY A 44 -2.57 -10.16 -5.33
N TYR A 45 -2.96 -11.41 -5.60
CA TYR A 45 -2.83 -12.50 -4.64
C TYR A 45 -1.68 -13.45 -5.00
N TYR A 46 -1.03 -13.98 -3.97
CA TYR A 46 -0.16 -15.15 -4.04
C TYR A 46 -0.53 -16.12 -2.93
N GLY A 47 -1.12 -17.27 -3.30
CA GLY A 47 -1.78 -18.15 -2.33
C GLY A 47 -2.88 -17.38 -1.59
N ASP A 48 -2.88 -17.50 -0.25
CA ASP A 48 -3.83 -16.81 0.64
C ASP A 48 -3.36 -15.40 1.06
N GLY A 49 -2.22 -14.93 0.53
CA GLY A 49 -1.65 -13.63 0.85
C GLY A 49 -1.75 -12.60 -0.27
N ARG A 50 -1.52 -11.33 0.08
CA ARG A 50 -1.48 -10.20 -0.86
C ARG A 50 -0.06 -9.81 -1.19
N LEU A 51 0.18 -9.49 -2.46
CA LEU A 51 1.41 -8.89 -2.93
C LEU A 51 1.33 -7.38 -2.71
N CYS A 52 2.28 -6.80 -1.98
CA CYS A 52 2.27 -5.39 -1.62
C CYS A 52 3.60 -4.70 -1.91
N VAL A 53 3.52 -3.43 -2.28
CA VAL A 53 4.64 -2.48 -2.21
C VAL A 53 4.66 -1.89 -0.80
N GLU A 54 5.79 -2.01 -0.11
CA GLU A 54 6.00 -1.30 1.14
C GLU A 54 6.44 0.14 0.83
N VAL A 55 5.81 1.12 1.47
CA VAL A 55 6.21 2.53 1.41
C VAL A 55 6.61 2.97 2.80
N HIS A 56 7.81 3.52 2.93
CA HIS A 56 8.32 4.07 4.19
C HIS A 56 8.83 5.49 4.01
N ALA A 57 8.75 6.27 5.09
CA ALA A 57 9.38 7.58 5.19
C ALA A 57 9.75 7.87 6.65
N PRO A 58 10.83 8.65 6.90
CA PRO A 58 11.23 9.01 8.26
C PRO A 58 10.09 9.66 9.07
N GLY A 59 9.79 9.10 10.24
CA GLY A 59 8.74 9.62 11.14
C GLY A 59 7.32 9.48 10.60
N ARG A 60 7.05 8.49 9.74
CA ARG A 60 5.73 8.14 9.20
C ARG A 60 5.43 6.65 9.39
N PRO A 61 4.14 6.25 9.40
CA PRO A 61 3.78 4.83 9.44
C PRO A 61 4.23 4.12 8.16
N TYR A 62 4.40 2.80 8.27
CA TYR A 62 4.64 1.95 7.10
C TYR A 62 3.32 1.74 6.38
N LEU A 63 3.32 1.88 5.05
CA LEU A 63 2.17 1.53 4.22
C LEU A 63 2.46 0.29 3.40
N PHE A 64 1.46 -0.58 3.27
CA PHE A 64 1.50 -1.75 2.39
C PHE A 64 0.42 -1.57 1.33
N ILE A 65 0.85 -1.47 0.07
CA ILE A 65 0.00 -1.09 -1.05
C ILE A 65 -0.18 -2.27 -1.99
N ASP A 66 -1.42 -2.73 -2.15
CA ASP A 66 -1.82 -3.68 -3.19
C ASP A 66 -2.67 -2.94 -4.24
N PRO A 67 -2.09 -2.63 -5.42
CA PRO A 67 -2.83 -2.03 -6.54
C PRO A 67 -3.77 -2.99 -7.28
N SER A 68 -3.61 -4.29 -7.05
CA SER A 68 -4.31 -5.38 -7.75
C SER A 68 -4.32 -5.21 -9.27
N GLY A 69 -3.15 -4.96 -9.85
CA GLY A 69 -2.93 -4.73 -11.28
C GLY A 69 -3.17 -3.29 -11.76
N SER A 70 -3.72 -2.42 -10.90
CA SER A 70 -3.96 -1.00 -11.21
C SER A 70 -2.67 -0.18 -11.09
N ASP A 71 -2.77 1.14 -11.21
CA ASP A 71 -1.68 2.11 -11.05
C ASP A 71 -1.89 3.06 -9.85
N TYR A 72 -2.74 2.68 -8.89
CA TYR A 72 -3.05 3.46 -7.69
C TYR A 72 -3.20 2.56 -6.46
N GLY A 73 -3.21 3.15 -5.27
CA GLY A 73 -3.29 2.40 -4.01
C GLY A 73 -4.71 1.91 -3.73
N ARG A 74 -5.08 0.77 -4.33
CA ARG A 74 -6.43 0.18 -4.25
C ARG A 74 -6.72 -0.40 -2.86
N TYR A 75 -5.81 -1.19 -2.31
CA TYR A 75 -5.86 -1.68 -0.94
C TYR A 75 -4.63 -1.19 -0.20
N VAL A 76 -4.83 -0.58 0.96
CA VAL A 76 -3.77 0.05 1.75
C VAL A 76 -3.94 -0.33 3.21
N ALA A 77 -2.90 -0.95 3.77
CA ALA A 77 -2.75 -1.12 5.21
C ALA A 77 -1.70 -0.13 5.73
N ALA A 78 -1.92 0.39 6.94
CA ALA A 78 -0.98 1.26 7.63
C ALA A 78 -0.63 0.64 8.98
N ILE A 79 0.66 0.52 9.28
CA ILE A 79 1.16 0.10 10.59
C ILE A 79 1.77 1.30 11.28
N PHE A 80 1.21 1.65 12.43
CA PHE A 80 1.72 2.68 13.33
C PHE A 80 2.57 1.98 14.38
N MET A 81 3.88 2.26 14.37
CA MET A 81 4.83 1.78 15.38
C MET A 81 5.03 2.82 16.48
#